data_AF-A0A8T4Q2M6-F1
#
_entry.id   AF-A0A8T4Q2M6-F1
#
_cell.length_a   1.000
_cell.length_b   1.000
_cell.length_c   1.000
_cell.angle_alpha   90.00
_cell.angle_beta   90.00
_cell.angle_gamma   90.00
#
_symmetry.space_group_name_H-M   'P 1'
#
loop_
_entity.id
_entity.type
_entity.pdbx_description
1 polymer ?
#
loop_
_entity_poly.entity_id
_entity_poly.type
_entity_poly.pdbx_seq_one_letter_code
_entity_poly.pdbx_strand_id
1 'polypeptide(L)'
;MSKKRDRLQIIHDILKAIASRNGRIKPTHILYRSNISHQMLEDYLKEMMAKGFITEHVLGQGKTYSLAPKGFEYLNKYKLIIEFTESFGLNEDDE
;
A
#
# COMPACT_ATOMS: atom_id res chain seq x y z
N MET A 1 -0.05 6.03 22.89
CA MET A 1 -0.01 4.56 22.68
C MET A 1 -0.03 4.29 21.18
N SER A 2 0.82 3.43 20.63
CA SER A 2 0.84 3.21 19.16
C SER A 2 -0.50 2.70 18.67
N LYS A 3 -1.20 3.54 17.91
CA LYS A 3 -2.52 3.24 17.36
C LYS A 3 -2.43 2.07 16.39
N LYS A 4 -3.41 1.17 16.45
CA LYS A 4 -3.48 0.02 15.57
C LYS A 4 -3.85 0.54 14.18
N ARG A 5 -2.93 0.42 13.22
CA ARG A 5 -3.17 0.83 11.83
C ARG A 5 -4.38 0.12 11.28
N ASP A 6 -5.30 0.89 10.71
CA ASP A 6 -6.47 0.34 10.07
C ASP A 6 -6.10 -0.34 8.74
N ARG A 7 -7.04 -1.11 8.21
CA ARG A 7 -6.85 -1.87 6.97
C ARG A 7 -6.64 -0.97 5.75
N LEU A 8 -7.29 0.18 5.69
CA LEU A 8 -7.16 1.12 4.57
C LEU A 8 -5.77 1.77 4.57
N GLN A 9 -5.24 2.11 5.75
CA GLN A 9 -3.90 2.63 5.93
C GLN A 9 -2.84 1.60 5.55
N ILE A 10 -2.99 0.33 5.95
CA ILE A 10 -2.04 -0.73 5.56
C ILE A 10 -2.01 -0.91 4.03
N ILE A 11 -3.19 -0.94 3.40
CA ILE A 11 -3.32 -1.02 1.94
C ILE A 11 -2.66 0.20 1.28
N HIS A 12 -2.92 1.40 1.81
CA HIS A 12 -2.28 2.63 1.34
C HIS A 12 -0.76 2.58 1.45
N ASP A 13 -0.20 2.16 2.59
CA ASP A 13 1.25 2.07 2.83
C ASP A 13 1.93 1.13 1.83
N ILE A 14 1.32 -0.04 1.56
CA ILE A 14 1.82 -1.01 0.58
C ILE A 14 1.80 -0.40 -0.83
N LEU A 15 0.67 0.16 -1.26
CA LEU A 15 0.55 0.73 -2.60
C LEU A 15 1.46 1.94 -2.80
N LYS A 16 1.62 2.79 -1.77
CA LYS A 16 2.54 3.92 -1.77
C LYS A 16 4.00 3.45 -1.83
N ALA A 17 4.34 2.37 -1.12
CA ALA A 17 5.66 1.76 -1.22
C ALA A 17 5.94 1.24 -2.65
N ILE A 18 4.95 0.63 -3.30
CA ILE A 18 5.06 0.20 -4.70
C ILE A 18 5.18 1.39 -5.65
N ALA A 19 4.36 2.44 -5.49
CA ALA A 19 4.38 3.66 -6.28
C ALA A 19 5.73 4.38 -6.26
N SER A 20 6.41 4.36 -5.11
CA SER A 20 7.65 5.10 -4.88
C SER A 20 8.85 4.63 -5.72
N ARG A 21 8.72 3.51 -6.43
CA ARG A 21 9.70 3.02 -7.41
C ARG A 21 9.05 3.15 -8.79
N ASN A 22 9.61 3.99 -9.67
CA ASN A 22 9.17 4.14 -11.07
C ASN A 22 9.29 2.81 -11.85
N GLY A 23 8.33 1.91 -11.69
CA GLY A 23 8.21 0.69 -12.47
C GLY A 23 7.95 -0.55 -11.61
N ARG A 24 8.98 -1.05 -10.91
CA ARG A 24 8.93 -2.37 -10.24
C ARG A 24 9.65 -2.35 -8.90
N ILE A 25 9.07 -3.00 -7.89
CA ILE A 25 9.65 -3.13 -6.55
C ILE A 25 9.71 -4.59 -6.10
N LYS A 26 10.76 -4.98 -5.39
CA LYS A 26 10.88 -6.32 -4.78
C LYS A 26 10.04 -6.39 -3.49
N PRO A 27 9.44 -7.54 -3.15
CA PRO A 27 8.68 -7.70 -1.91
C PRO A 27 9.46 -7.33 -0.65
N THR A 28 10.78 -7.61 -0.61
CA THR A 28 11.64 -7.21 0.52
C THR A 28 11.64 -5.69 0.73
N HIS A 29 11.69 -4.89 -0.33
CA HIS A 29 11.61 -3.44 -0.22
C HIS A 29 10.22 -2.94 0.18
N ILE A 30 9.15 -3.65 -0.18
CA ILE A 30 7.80 -3.35 0.31
C ILE A 30 7.72 -3.63 1.80
N LEU A 31 8.25 -4.76 2.26
CA LEU A 31 8.25 -5.17 3.67
C LEU A 31 8.90 -4.13 4.58
N TYR A 32 10.11 -3.67 4.19
CA TYR A 32 10.84 -2.64 4.95
C TYR A 32 10.09 -1.31 5.04
N ARG A 33 9.11 -1.04 4.16
CA ARG A 33 8.34 0.20 4.11
C ARG A 33 6.94 0.09 4.68
N SER A 34 6.42 -1.12 4.88
CA SER A 34 5.02 -1.37 5.24
C SER A 34 4.80 -1.68 6.71
N ASN A 35 5.86 -1.76 7.53
CA ASN A 35 5.81 -1.97 8.98
C ASN A 35 4.91 -3.17 9.42
N ILE A 36 4.75 -4.16 8.55
CA ILE A 36 3.95 -5.39 8.78
C ILE A 36 4.88 -6.62 8.78
N SER A 37 4.39 -7.73 9.33
CA SER A 37 5.09 -9.00 9.24
C SER A 37 5.14 -9.50 7.80
N HIS A 38 6.10 -10.38 7.51
CA HIS A 38 6.23 -11.00 6.19
C HIS A 38 4.94 -11.74 5.77
N GLN A 39 4.36 -12.52 6.68
CA GLN A 39 3.11 -13.26 6.43
C GLN A 39 1.96 -12.32 6.03
N MET A 40 1.76 -11.24 6.80
CA MET A 40 0.73 -10.26 6.48
C MET A 40 0.98 -9.62 5.12
N LEU A 41 2.23 -9.27 4.80
CA LEU A 41 2.56 -8.71 3.49
C LEU A 41 2.19 -9.67 2.36
N GLU A 42 2.49 -10.96 2.49
CA GLU A 42 2.13 -11.94 1.46
C GLU A 42 0.62 -12.03 1.24
N ASP A 43 -0.17 -12.01 2.31
CA ASP A 43 -1.62 -12.06 2.25
C ASP A 43 -2.20 -10.80 1.58
N TYR A 44 -1.69 -9.62 1.94
CA TYR A 44 -2.09 -8.37 1.29
C TYR A 44 -1.67 -8.30 -0.17
N LEU A 45 -0.47 -8.76 -0.54
CA LEU A 45 -0.03 -8.79 -1.93
C LEU A 45 -0.91 -9.72 -2.76
N LYS A 46 -1.26 -10.90 -2.25
CA LYS A 46 -2.21 -11.83 -2.90
C LYS A 46 -3.56 -11.18 -3.09
N GLU A 47 -4.10 -10.54 -2.07
CA GLU A 47 -5.39 -9.85 -2.15
C GLU A 47 -5.37 -8.70 -3.17
N MET A 48 -4.31 -7.89 -3.16
CA MET A 48 -4.14 -6.75 -4.06
C MET A 48 -4.00 -7.19 -5.52
N MET A 49 -3.30 -8.29 -5.77
CA MET A 49 -3.22 -8.90 -7.09
C MET A 49 -4.61 -9.39 -7.53
N ALA A 50 -5.29 -10.17 -6.68
CA ALA A 50 -6.62 -10.72 -6.98
C ALA A 50 -7.65 -9.61 -7.28
N LYS A 51 -7.53 -8.46 -6.62
CA LYS A 51 -8.43 -7.32 -6.82
C LYS A 51 -7.96 -6.34 -7.90
N GLY A 52 -6.82 -6.59 -8.55
CA GLY A 52 -6.29 -5.78 -9.67
C GLY A 52 -5.66 -4.45 -9.27
N PHE A 53 -5.20 -4.30 -8.02
CA PHE A 53 -4.50 -3.10 -7.56
C PHE A 53 -3.02 -3.10 -7.98
N ILE A 54 -2.41 -4.28 -8.10
CA ILE A 54 -1.01 -4.46 -8.46
C ILE A 54 -0.86 -5.59 -9.49
N THR A 55 0.28 -5.59 -10.18
CA THR A 55 0.69 -6.64 -11.11
C THR A 55 2.01 -7.24 -10.64
N GLU A 56 2.08 -8.57 -10.58
CA GLU A 56 3.33 -9.30 -10.36
C GLU A 56 4.07 -9.50 -11.69
N HIS A 57 5.38 -9.32 -11.65
CA HIS A 57 6.30 -9.60 -12.75
C HIS A 57 7.35 -10.58 -12.25
N VAL A 58 7.42 -11.75 -12.89
CA VAL A 58 8.45 -12.76 -12.63
C VAL A 58 9.62 -12.53 -13.57
N LEU A 59 10.81 -12.27 -13.02
CA LEU A 59 12.05 -12.09 -13.78
C LEU A 59 13.08 -13.09 -13.26
N GLY A 60 13.29 -14.19 -14.00
CA GLY A 60 14.16 -15.28 -13.56
C GLY A 60 13.66 -15.89 -12.25
N GLN A 61 14.48 -15.84 -11.20
CA GLN A 61 14.14 -16.36 -9.87
C GLN A 61 13.49 -15.32 -8.92
N GLY A 62 13.29 -14.08 -9.37
CA GLY A 62 12.74 -13.01 -8.54
C GLY A 62 11.34 -12.59 -8.94
N LYS A 63 10.51 -12.23 -7.95
CA LYS A 63 9.23 -11.54 -8.15
C LYS A 63 9.35 -10.05 -7.86
N THR A 64 8.71 -9.24 -8.68
CA THR A 64 8.58 -7.79 -8.48
C THR A 64 7.14 -7.35 -8.71
N TYR A 65 6.73 -6.23 -8.12
CA TYR A 65 5.38 -5.72 -8.23
C TYR A 65 5.37 -4.31 -8.81
N SER A 66 4.35 -4.00 -9.60
CA SER A 66 4.02 -2.66 -10.07
C SER A 66 2.58 -2.31 -9.72
N LEU A 67 2.26 -1.02 -9.65
CA LEU A 67 0.86 -0.60 -9.57
C LEU A 67 0.13 -0.90 -10.88
N ALA A 68 -1.14 -1.28 -10.75
CA ALA A 68 -2.10 -1.30 -11.83
C ALA A 68 -2.98 -0.04 -11.78
N PRO A 69 -3.76 0.29 -12.82
CA PRO A 69 -4.59 1.50 -12.86
C PRO A 69 -5.48 1.69 -11.62
N LYS A 70 -6.10 0.60 -11.14
CA LYS A 70 -6.94 0.61 -9.93
C LYS A 70 -6.16 0.90 -8.64
N GLY A 71 -4.89 0.52 -8.58
CA GLY A 71 -4.00 0.86 -7.47
C GLY A 71 -3.71 2.35 -7.40
N PHE A 72 -3.49 3.01 -8.55
CA PHE A 72 -3.37 4.47 -8.61
C PHE A 72 -4.68 5.17 -8.21
N GLU A 73 -5.82 4.65 -8.69
CA GLU A 73 -7.14 5.18 -8.32
C GLU A 73 -7.38 5.12 -6.81
N TYR A 74 -7.00 4.02 -6.16
CA TYR A 74 -7.08 3.89 -4.71
C TYR A 74 -6.25 4.96 -3.99
N LEU A 75 -4.98 5.16 -4.40
CA LEU A 75 -4.12 6.16 -3.79
C LEU A 75 -4.73 7.57 -3.88
N ASN A 76 -5.31 7.91 -5.03
CA ASN A 76 -5.99 9.19 -5.21
C ASN A 76 -7.24 9.32 -4.32
N LYS A 77 -8.06 8.27 -4.23
CA LYS A 77 -9.26 8.27 -3.37
C LYS A 77 -8.90 8.32 -1.89
N TYR A 78 -7.85 7.62 -1.48
CA TYR A 78 -7.36 7.66 -0.11
C TYR A 78 -6.91 9.07 0.28
N LYS A 79 -6.24 9.79 -0.62
CA LYS A 79 -5.86 11.20 -0.41
C LYS A 79 -7.08 12.07 -0.11
N LEU A 80 -8.18 11.89 -0.84
CA LEU A 80 -9.43 12.63 -0.60
C LEU A 80 -10.02 12.33 0.79
N ILE A 81 -9.92 11.10 1.28
CA ILE A 81 -10.38 10.74 2.63
C ILE A 81 -9.55 11.48 3.69
N ILE A 82 -8.23 11.52 3.52
CA ILE A 82 -7.33 12.23 4.43
C ILE A 82 -7.62 13.73 4.42
N GLU A 83 -7.67 14.36 3.24
CA GLU A 83 -7.98 15.80 3.10
C GLU A 83 -9.36 16.15 3.65
N PHE A 84 -10.36 15.29 3.45
CA PHE A 84 -11.69 15.46 4.03
C PHE A 84 -11.62 15.44 5.55
N THR A 85 -11.01 14.41 6.12
CA THR A 85 -10.86 14.27 7.57
C THR A 85 -10.10 15.46 8.15
N GLU A 86 -9.10 15.98 7.42
CA GLU A 86 -8.30 17.15 7.77
C GLU A 86 -9.13 18.42 7.82
N SER A 87 -9.99 18.63 6.83
CA SER A 87 -10.83 19.83 6.76
C SER A 87 -11.83 19.95 7.91
N PHE A 88 -12.14 18.84 8.60
CA PHE A 88 -13.06 18.83 9.75
C PHE A 88 -12.32 18.66 11.10
N GLY A 89 -10.99 18.67 11.13
CA GLY A 89 -10.21 18.44 12.36
C GLY A 89 -10.47 17.07 12.97
N LEU A 90 -10.80 16.08 12.15
CA LEU A 90 -11.07 14.71 12.57
C LEU A 90 -9.85 13.81 12.43
N ASN A 91 -8.71 14.37 12.04
CA ASN A 91 -7.50 13.56 11.90
C ASN A 91 -7.01 13.18 13.26
N GLU A 92 -6.53 11.96 13.30
CA GLU A 92 -6.13 11.33 14.54
C GLU A 92 -4.67 11.63 14.88
N ASP A 93 -4.07 12.62 14.21
CA ASP A 93 -2.66 13.06 14.32
C ASP A 93 -2.49 14.32 15.21
N ASP A 94 -3.58 14.89 15.76
CA ASP A 94 -3.57 16.09 16.62
C ASP A 94 -3.36 15.79 18.14
N GLU A 95 -2.87 14.60 18.50
CA GLU A 95 -2.46 14.26 19.89
C GLU A 95 -0.94 14.06 20.06
#